data_AF-A0A3G9D0E7-F1
#
_entry.id   AF-A0A3G9D0E7-F1
#
_cell.length_a   1.000
_cell.length_b   1.000
_cell.length_c   1.000
_cell.angle_alpha   90.00
_cell.angle_beta   90.00
_cell.angle_gamma   90.00
#
_symmetry.space_group_name_H-M   'P 1'
#
loop_
_entity.id
_entity.type
_entity.pdbx_description
1 polymer ?
#
loop_
_entity_poly.entity_id
_entity_poly.type
_entity_poly.pdbx_seq_one_letter_code
_entity_poly.pdbx_strand_id
1 'polypeptide(L)' 'MKNMTNFLAELNPNIPYSLLAFQPQHMMRDLPLLTWEEAKECLEAAQEEGLERVRLGNTHLLK' A
#
# COMPACT_ATOMS: atom_id res chain seq x y z
N MET A 1 -2.25 8.44 -3.52
CA MET A 1 -2.88 7.23 -2.93
C MET A 1 -4.39 7.42 -2.77
N LYS A 2 -4.82 8.47 -2.06
CA LYS A 2 -6.23 8.82 -1.82
C LYS A 2 -7.20 8.63 -3.01
N ASN A 3 -6.86 9.14 -4.19
CA ASN A 3 -7.76 9.04 -5.37
C ASN A 3 -8.09 7.60 -5.80
N MET A 4 -7.14 6.66 -5.65
CA MET A 4 -7.40 5.25 -6.01
C MET A 4 -8.21 4.56 -4.92
N THR A 5 -7.86 4.80 -3.67
CA THR A 5 -8.53 4.17 -2.53
C THR A 5 -9.98 4.64 -2.39
N ASN A 6 -10.20 5.94 -2.53
CA ASN A 6 -11.52 6.56 -2.51
C ASN A 6 -12.40 6.00 -3.63
N PHE A 7 -11.88 5.89 -4.86
CA PHE A 7 -12.59 5.27 -5.97
C PHE A 7 -13.00 3.82 -5.67
N LEU A 8 -12.12 3.03 -5.07
CA LEU A 8 -12.44 1.65 -4.68
C LEU A 8 -13.48 1.59 -3.55
N ALA A 9 -13.39 2.48 -2.56
CA ALA A 9 -14.33 2.54 -1.44
C ALA A 9 -15.73 2.97 -1.88
N GLU A 10 -15.83 3.96 -2.79
CA GLU A 10 -17.10 4.36 -3.42
C GLU A 10 -17.73 3.23 -4.21
N LEU A 11 -16.91 2.41 -4.89
CA LEU A 11 -17.40 1.25 -5.63
C LEU A 11 -17.91 0.16 -4.70
N ASN A 12 -17.07 -0.28 -3.75
CA ASN A 12 -17.43 -1.20 -2.67
C ASN A 12 -16.28 -1.27 -1.63
N PRO A 13 -16.52 -0.94 -0.35
CA PRO A 13 -15.49 -0.94 0.70
C PRO A 13 -14.88 -2.33 0.98
N ASN A 14 -15.56 -3.40 0.56
CA ASN A 14 -15.11 -4.78 0.70
C ASN A 14 -14.23 -5.28 -0.46
N ILE A 15 -13.88 -4.44 -1.44
CA ILE A 15 -12.93 -4.84 -2.49
C ILE A 15 -11.57 -5.11 -1.84
N PRO A 16 -11.00 -6.33 -1.98
CA PRO A 16 -9.70 -6.62 -1.40
C PRO A 16 -8.60 -5.77 -2.06
N TYR A 17 -7.91 -4.97 -1.26
CA TYR A 17 -6.82 -4.12 -1.73
C TYR A 17 -5.51 -4.54 -1.08
N SER A 18 -4.53 -4.91 -1.91
CA SER A 18 -3.24 -5.43 -1.44
C SER A 18 -2.13 -4.42 -1.75
N LEU A 19 -1.59 -3.81 -0.71
CA LEU A 19 -0.45 -2.91 -0.78
C LEU A 19 0.82 -3.77 -0.76
N LEU A 20 1.53 -3.85 -1.88
CA LEU A 20 2.72 -4.70 -2.00
C LEU A 20 3.97 -3.90 -1.70
N ALA A 21 4.73 -4.33 -0.68
CA ALA A 21 6.09 -3.86 -0.50
C ALA A 21 6.94 -4.25 -1.72
N PHE A 22 7.81 -3.32 -2.12
CA PHE A 22 8.63 -3.44 -3.31
C PHE A 22 10.10 -3.18 -2.95
N GLN A 23 10.97 -4.10 -3.35
CA GLN A 23 12.42 -3.93 -3.27
C GLN A 23 12.95 -3.65 -4.67
N PRO A 24 13.31 -2.40 -5.01
CA PRO A 24 13.99 -2.10 -6.26
C PRO A 24 15.29 -2.88 -6.42
N GLN A 25 15.46 -3.50 -7.59
CA GLN A 25 16.65 -4.26 -7.99
C GLN A 25 17.11 -3.87 -9.40
N HIS A 26 18.30 -4.36 -9.79
CA HIS A 26 18.91 -4.14 -11.12
C HIS A 26 19.02 -2.66 -11.53
N MET A 27 18.18 -2.22 -12.46
CA MET A 27 18.23 -0.87 -13.06
C MET A 27 17.51 0.19 -12.20
N MET A 28 16.87 -0.21 -11.10
CA MET A 28 16.12 0.69 -10.20
C MET A 28 16.86 0.98 -8.89
N ARG A 29 18.18 0.78 -8.85
CA ARG A 29 19.00 0.92 -7.62
C ARG A 29 19.02 2.33 -7.03
N ASP A 30 18.61 3.32 -7.81
CA ASP A 30 18.45 4.71 -7.42
C ASP A 30 17.16 4.99 -6.64
N LEU A 31 16.21 4.04 -6.62
CA LEU A 31 14.98 4.18 -5.83
C LEU A 31 15.20 3.80 -4.36
N PRO A 32 14.55 4.54 -3.43
CA PRO A 32 14.57 4.18 -2.02
C PRO A 32 13.86 2.85 -1.78
N LEU A 33 14.29 2.16 -0.71
CA LEU A 33 13.55 1.03 -0.18
C LEU A 33 12.41 1.53 0.69
N LEU A 34 11.27 0.85 0.63
CA LEU A 34 10.11 1.16 1.46
C LEU A 34 10.38 0.75 2.92
N THR A 35 10.19 1.68 3.84
CA THR A 35 10.29 1.45 5.29
C THR A 35 8.98 0.90 5.87
N TRP A 36 9.06 0.32 7.06
CA TRP A 36 7.86 -0.06 7.83
C TRP A 36 6.92 1.11 8.12
N GLU A 37 7.46 2.30 8.37
CA GLU A 37 6.68 3.50 8.69
C GLU A 37 5.87 3.95 7.48
N GLU A 38 6.51 4.14 6.32
CA GLU A 38 5.84 4.51 5.07
C GLU A 38 4.78 3.47 4.65
N ALA A 39 5.08 2.18 4.83
CA ALA A 39 4.14 1.10 4.55
C ALA A 39 2.90 1.17 5.45
N LYS A 40 3.09 1.49 6.74
CA LYS A 40 2.00 1.64 7.72
C LYS A 40 1.15 2.87 7.42
N GLU A 41 1.77 4.00 7.12
CA GLU A 41 1.06 5.22 6.71
C GLU A 41 0.19 4.97 5.46
N CYS A 42 0.71 4.23 4.48
CA CYS A 42 -0.08 3.85 3.30
C CYS A 42 -1.25 2.93 3.66
N LEU A 43 -1.07 2.00 4.59
CA LEU A 43 -2.14 1.12 5.06
C LEU A 43 -3.23 1.91 5.78
N GLU A 44 -2.84 2.81 6.69
CA GLU A 44 -3.76 3.66 7.44
C GLU A 44 -4.52 4.59 6.50
N ALA A 45 -3.83 5.27 5.58
CA ALA A 45 -4.48 6.09 4.56
C ALA A 45 -5.43 5.29 3.68
N ALA A 46 -5.20 3.99 3.47
CA ALA A 46 -6.15 3.16 2.72
C ALA A 46 -7.43 2.86 3.52
N GLN A 47 -7.28 2.63 4.82
CA GLN A 47 -8.38 2.33 5.73
C GLN A 47 -9.22 3.57 6.03
N GLU A 48 -8.58 4.74 6.20
CA GLU A 48 -9.25 6.03 6.43
C GLU A 48 -10.18 6.43 5.28
N GLU A 49 -9.86 6.04 4.05
CA GLU A 49 -10.69 6.29 2.87
C GLU A 49 -11.89 5.32 2.77
N GLY A 50 -12.04 4.40 3.73
CA GLY A 50 -13.21 3.54 3.88
C GLY A 50 -13.06 2.10 3.36
N LEU A 51 -11.87 1.68 2.93
CA LEU A 51 -11.65 0.27 2.57
C LEU A 51 -11.53 -0.60 3.82
N GLU A 52 -12.33 -1.66 3.88
CA GLU A 52 -12.38 -2.60 5.00
C GLU A 52 -11.35 -3.73 4.86
N ARG A 53 -11.00 -4.08 3.61
CA ARG A 53 -10.18 -5.26 3.28
C ARG A 53 -8.83 -4.88 2.70
N VAL A 54 -8.04 -4.12 3.45
CA VAL A 54 -6.68 -3.72 3.06
C VAL A 54 -5.63 -4.57 3.78
N ARG A 55 -4.60 -5.00 3.05
CA ARG A 55 -3.45 -5.70 3.66
C ARG A 55 -2.12 -5.26 3.04
N LEU A 56 -1.06 -5.32 3.85
CA LEU A 56 0.32 -5.23 3.37
C LEU A 56 0.83 -6.63 2.97
N GLY A 57 1.36 -6.74 1.76
CA GLY A 57 2.02 -7.93 1.22
C GLY A 57 3.53 -7.72 1.07
N ASN A 58 4.27 -8.83 0.92
CA ASN A 58 5.73 -8.83 0.76
C ASN A 58 6.49 -8.11 1.89
N THR A 59 5.98 -8.16 3.12
CA THR A 59 6.55 -7.42 4.26
C THR A 59 8.01 -7.76 4.57
N HIS A 60 8.50 -8.94 4.13
CA HIS A 60 9.91 -9.32 4.20
C HIS A 60 10.85 -8.45 3.36
N LEU A 61 10.31 -7.63 2.45
CA LEU A 61 11.05 -6.67 1.61
C LEU A 61 11.14 -5.28 2.26
N LEU A 62 10.42 -5.04 3.36
CA LEU A 62 10.47 -3.78 4.09
C LEU A 62 11.76 -3.67 4.89
N LYS A 63 12.29 -2.45 4.96
CA LYS A 63 13.46 -2.11 5.78
C LYS A 63 13.08 -1.70 7.18
#